data_AF-A0A7W1J194-F1
#
_entry.id   AF-A0A7W1J194-F1
#
_cell.length_a   1.000
_cell.length_b   1.000
_cell.length_c   1.000
_cell.angle_alpha   90.00
_cell.angle_beta   90.00
_cell.angle_gamma   90.00
#
_symmetry.space_group_name_H-M   'P 1'
#
loop_
_entity.id
_entity.type
_entity.pdbx_description
1 polymer ?
#
loop_
_entity_poly.entity_id
_entity_poly.type
_entity_poly.pdbx_seq_one_letter_code
_entity_poly.pdbx_strand_id
1 'polypeptide(L)'
;MNTTPDDVLFEDYLADRLSAGDVVRLKQVLSGDRSARARFVEVLQEWELLAESARQITGNSCPVMDDSSNSDGVKRRRPTLRVGAARPSPRRTLSMLVPFGALAATLLVALWLARPSTEVDPVGAIGSTTAGVNILRGKDSIVAKVGTPLLPGDHVRVGDGGQARIDYPDKTRLQLDQRTDVQLPADGSSAMGMGKRVTLVWGRVTADVTKQPAGRPMLFTTPNAQAMVLGTVLSLEFTSTASATRLDVTEGLVGITDSANRTMVEVPAGHFATVAENTQTVARPLVAATTAARKAYRSGLRATYFAGTDLKEMIFDRIETGIHTDLGLESVPLDQRRTDFSVRWNGYLQPLFSEKYLLTLRADASARLYIDDKLVIDAWGSERSAYNQGSVMLDASKRHALRVEYKQPKSGMMVKLDWASPHQQPEMIPVERLSTDQ
;
A
#
# COMPACT_ATOMS: atom_id res chain seq x y z
N MET A 1 30.84 -26.76 7.08
CA MET A 1 29.59 -27.32 7.63
C MET A 1 29.10 -28.38 6.65
N ASN A 2 28.59 -29.52 7.14
CA ASN A 2 28.02 -30.54 6.25
C ASN A 2 26.71 -30.02 5.68
N THR A 3 26.72 -29.62 4.40
CA THR A 3 25.53 -29.20 3.67
C THR A 3 24.58 -30.38 3.53
N THR A 4 23.38 -30.27 4.10
CA THR A 4 22.33 -31.27 3.92
C THR A 4 21.60 -31.06 2.59
N PRO A 5 20.90 -32.08 2.05
CA PRO A 5 20.08 -31.91 0.85
C PRO A 5 19.00 -30.83 0.97
N ASP A 6 18.55 -30.53 2.19
CA ASP A 6 17.58 -29.48 2.46
C ASP A 6 18.21 -28.08 2.38
N ASP A 7 19.48 -27.94 2.75
CA ASP A 7 20.18 -26.64 2.68
C ASP A 7 20.38 -26.22 1.22
N VAL A 8 20.56 -27.17 0.30
CA VAL A 8 20.60 -26.90 -1.16
C VAL A 8 19.25 -26.40 -1.66
N LEU A 9 18.14 -27.00 -1.18
CA LEU A 9 16.79 -26.53 -1.50
C LEU A 9 16.52 -25.11 -0.98
N PHE A 10 17.10 -24.74 0.16
CA PHE A 10 17.00 -23.39 0.73
C PHE A 10 17.79 -22.37 -0.09
N GLU A 11 19.03 -22.69 -0.44
CA GLU A 11 19.88 -21.86 -1.29
C GLU A 11 19.27 -21.64 -2.67
N ASP A 12 18.71 -22.68 -3.28
CA ASP A 12 18.04 -22.57 -4.58
C ASP A 12 16.72 -21.79 -4.51
N TYR A 13 16.05 -21.77 -3.36
CA TYR A 13 14.91 -20.88 -3.13
C TYR A 13 15.35 -19.41 -3.13
N LEU A 14 16.40 -19.09 -2.38
CA LEU A 14 16.89 -17.71 -2.24
C LEU A 14 17.52 -17.17 -3.54
N ALA A 15 18.11 -18.06 -4.34
CA ALA A 15 18.64 -17.74 -5.64
C ALA A 15 17.60 -17.73 -6.79
N ASP A 16 16.31 -17.98 -6.49
CA ASP A 16 15.23 -18.09 -7.49
C ASP A 16 15.50 -19.15 -8.57
N ARG A 17 16.08 -20.30 -8.18
CA ARG A 17 16.49 -21.41 -9.06
C ARG A 17 15.63 -22.67 -8.90
N LEU A 18 14.60 -22.65 -8.06
CA LEU A 18 13.79 -23.85 -7.79
C LEU A 18 12.89 -24.26 -8.96
N SER A 19 12.82 -25.57 -9.19
CA SER A 19 11.81 -26.16 -10.06
C SER A 19 10.44 -26.23 -9.37
N ALA A 20 9.36 -26.35 -10.16
CA ALA A 20 8.00 -26.45 -9.61
C ALA A 20 7.79 -27.65 -8.67
N GLY A 21 8.52 -28.76 -8.89
CA GLY A 21 8.49 -29.93 -8.00
C GLY A 21 9.22 -29.67 -6.68
N ASP A 22 10.30 -28.92 -6.72
CA ASP A 22 11.11 -28.62 -5.54
C ASP A 22 10.45 -27.58 -4.63
N VAL A 23 9.60 -26.69 -5.17
CA VAL A 23 8.75 -25.78 -4.37
C VAL A 23 7.77 -26.55 -3.48
N VAL A 24 7.20 -27.66 -3.97
CA VAL A 24 6.30 -28.51 -3.17
C VAL A 24 7.08 -29.20 -2.05
N ARG A 25 8.27 -29.72 -2.38
CA ARG A 25 9.15 -30.36 -1.40
C ARG A 25 9.62 -29.37 -0.33
N LEU A 26 9.98 -28.15 -0.70
CA LEU A 26 10.34 -27.08 0.24
C LEU A 26 9.19 -26.76 1.20
N LYS A 27 7.96 -26.62 0.69
CA LYS A 27 6.76 -26.39 1.53
C LYS A 27 6.52 -27.54 2.50
N GLN A 28 6.75 -28.78 2.08
CA GLN A 28 6.58 -29.96 2.92
C GLN A 28 7.66 -30.04 4.02
N VAL A 29 8.91 -29.72 3.70
CA VAL A 29 10.02 -29.68 4.67
C VAL A 29 9.80 -28.56 5.71
N LEU A 30 9.43 -27.35 5.26
CA LEU A 30 9.20 -26.21 6.16
C LEU A 30 7.94 -26.36 7.03
N SER A 31 6.92 -27.07 6.57
CA SER A 31 5.73 -27.33 7.40
C SER A 31 5.93 -28.48 8.40
N GLY A 32 6.66 -29.53 8.00
CA GLY A 32 6.83 -30.75 8.79
C GLY A 32 7.92 -30.69 9.85
N ASP A 33 8.96 -29.87 9.68
CA ASP A 33 10.14 -29.89 10.55
C ASP A 33 10.46 -28.50 11.14
N ARG A 34 10.51 -28.42 12.47
CA ARG A 34 10.85 -27.18 13.19
C ARG A 34 12.35 -26.87 13.09
N SER A 35 13.20 -27.89 13.03
CA SER A 35 14.64 -27.73 12.87
C SER A 35 15.00 -27.25 11.46
N ALA A 36 14.29 -27.73 10.44
CA ALA A 36 14.43 -27.24 9.06
C ALA A 36 14.02 -25.76 8.93
N ARG A 37 12.96 -25.32 9.63
CA ARG A 37 12.58 -23.90 9.68
C ARG A 37 13.64 -23.02 10.34
N ALA A 38 14.24 -23.48 11.44
CA ALA A 38 15.31 -22.74 12.10
C ALA A 38 16.53 -22.60 11.17
N ARG A 39 16.93 -23.70 10.51
CA ARG A 39 18.02 -23.68 9.51
C ARG A 39 17.71 -22.78 8.31
N PHE A 40 16.47 -22.77 7.83
CA PHE A 40 16.07 -21.88 6.74
C PHE A 40 16.19 -20.40 7.12
N VAL A 41 15.89 -20.04 8.38
CA VAL A 41 16.09 -18.68 8.90
C VAL A 41 17.57 -18.34 9.02
N GLU A 42 18.42 -19.28 9.45
CA GLU A 42 19.87 -19.10 9.49
C GLU A 42 20.45 -18.84 8.08
N VAL A 43 20.06 -19.66 7.09
CA VAL A 43 20.48 -19.49 5.69
C VAL A 43 19.99 -18.15 5.11
N LEU A 44 18.77 -17.71 5.44
CA LEU A 44 18.24 -16.39 5.07
C LEU A 44 19.09 -15.24 5.63
N GLN A 45 19.48 -15.33 6.90
CA GLN A 45 20.32 -14.31 7.56
C GLN A 45 21.72 -14.25 6.95
N GLU A 46 22.33 -15.40 6.63
CA GLU A 46 23.61 -15.46 5.94
C GLU A 46 23.52 -14.83 4.54
N TRP A 47 22.44 -15.09 3.80
CA TRP A 47 22.19 -14.48 2.50
C TRP A 47 22.01 -12.96 2.56
N GLU A 48 21.34 -12.46 3.59
CA GLU A 48 21.15 -11.02 3.80
C GLU A 48 22.47 -10.32 4.13
N LEU A 49 23.32 -10.94 4.96
CA LEU A 49 24.69 -10.49 5.24
C LEU A 49 25.58 -10.49 3.98
N LEU A 50 25.46 -11.50 3.12
CA LEU A 50 26.16 -11.54 1.83
C LEU A 50 25.64 -10.47 0.86
N ALA A 51 24.33 -10.23 0.82
CA ALA A 51 23.74 -9.17 0.01
C ALA A 51 24.15 -7.77 0.51
N GLU A 52 24.27 -7.57 1.82
CA GLU A 52 24.69 -6.31 2.41
C GLU A 52 26.19 -6.04 2.22
N SER A 53 27.05 -7.06 2.37
CA SER A 53 28.46 -6.95 2.05
C SER A 53 28.71 -6.72 0.54
N ALA A 54 27.95 -7.35 -0.35
CA ALA A 54 27.99 -7.06 -1.78
C ALA A 54 27.59 -5.61 -2.11
N ARG A 55 26.61 -5.03 -1.38
CA ARG A 55 26.24 -3.61 -1.49
C ARG A 55 27.33 -2.68 -0.97
N GLN A 56 28.05 -3.05 0.09
CA GLN A 56 29.20 -2.28 0.58
C GLN A 56 30.37 -2.29 -0.42
N ILE A 57 30.64 -3.44 -1.05
CA ILE A 57 31.69 -3.56 -2.07
C ILE A 57 31.32 -2.75 -3.33
N THR A 58 30.05 -2.74 -3.73
CA THR A 58 29.58 -1.94 -4.88
C THR A 58 29.36 -0.46 -4.56
N GLY A 59 29.14 -0.10 -3.29
CA GLY A 59 29.01 1.28 -2.81
C GLY A 59 30.35 2.01 -2.61
N ASN A 60 31.43 1.28 -2.30
CA ASN A 60 32.78 1.83 -2.32
C ASN A 60 33.32 1.85 -3.75
N SER A 61 33.02 2.92 -4.47
CA SER A 61 33.63 3.21 -5.77
C SER A 61 35.16 3.27 -5.64
N CYS A 62 35.86 2.38 -6.33
CA CYS A 62 37.29 2.52 -6.64
C CYS A 62 37.52 3.90 -7.30
N PRO A 63 38.56 4.66 -6.89
CA PRO A 63 38.94 5.85 -7.64
C PRO A 63 39.59 5.41 -8.95
N VAL A 64 38.88 5.66 -10.05
CA VAL A 64 39.48 5.65 -11.39
C VAL A 64 40.46 6.83 -11.44
N MET A 65 41.72 6.52 -11.77
CA MET A 65 42.77 7.52 -11.96
C MET A 65 42.41 8.46 -13.11
N ASP A 66 42.42 9.75 -12.80
CA ASP A 66 42.31 10.84 -13.75
C ASP A 66 43.71 11.17 -14.27
N ASP A 67 43.95 10.93 -15.55
CA ASP A 67 45.20 11.24 -16.24
C ASP A 67 44.91 12.38 -17.22
N SER A 68 45.17 13.62 -16.82
CA SER A 68 45.78 14.59 -17.73
C SER A 68 46.13 15.93 -17.08
N SER A 69 47.39 16.28 -17.30
CA SER A 69 47.92 17.64 -17.51
C SER A 69 48.10 18.55 -16.30
N ASN A 70 49.36 18.61 -15.83
CA ASN A 70 49.93 19.90 -15.49
C ASN A 70 51.25 20.10 -16.26
N SER A 71 51.25 21.11 -17.11
CA SER A 71 52.40 21.63 -17.83
C SER A 71 53.21 22.53 -16.91
N ASP A 72 54.54 22.36 -16.86
CA ASP A 72 55.43 23.52 -16.88
C ASP A 72 56.88 23.20 -17.26
N GLY A 73 57.28 23.81 -18.38
CA GLY A 73 58.51 24.58 -18.52
C GLY A 73 59.86 23.88 -18.47
N VAL A 74 60.48 23.67 -19.65
CA VAL A 74 61.91 23.98 -19.85
C VAL A 74 62.16 24.55 -21.25
N LYS A 75 62.70 25.77 -21.27
CA LYS A 75 63.24 26.51 -22.43
C LYS A 75 64.47 25.82 -23.02
N ARG A 76 64.67 25.88 -24.35
CA ARG A 76 65.96 26.21 -24.98
C ARG A 76 65.87 26.50 -26.50
N ARG A 77 66.26 27.74 -26.82
CA ARG A 77 67.07 28.25 -27.96
C ARG A 77 66.71 27.92 -29.43
N ARG A 78 66.43 29.02 -30.17
CA ARG A 78 66.58 29.27 -31.63
C ARG A 78 68.04 29.03 -32.12
N PRO A 79 68.38 28.98 -33.45
CA PRO A 79 67.77 29.77 -34.54
C PRO A 79 67.73 29.19 -35.99
N THR A 80 66.86 29.83 -36.80
CA THR A 80 66.96 30.20 -38.23
C THR A 80 67.42 29.21 -39.31
N LEU A 81 66.66 29.09 -40.41
CA LEU A 81 67.06 29.69 -41.70
C LEU A 81 65.88 29.87 -42.66
N ARG A 82 66.14 30.62 -43.73
CA ARG A 82 65.29 31.56 -44.46
C ARG A 82 65.01 31.03 -45.88
N VAL A 83 64.06 31.69 -46.57
CA VAL A 83 63.87 31.77 -48.05
C VAL A 83 63.15 30.56 -48.68
N GLY A 84 62.17 30.68 -49.57
CA GLY A 84 61.50 31.83 -50.17
C GLY A 84 60.57 31.38 -51.31
N ALA A 85 59.56 32.21 -51.57
CA ALA A 85 58.78 32.42 -52.81
C ALA A 85 58.30 31.22 -53.66
N ALA A 86 56.98 31.15 -53.90
CA ALA A 86 56.39 31.56 -55.20
C ALA A 86 54.87 31.23 -55.24
N ARG A 87 54.06 32.25 -55.58
CA ARG A 87 52.73 32.11 -56.21
C ARG A 87 52.94 31.66 -57.68
N PRO A 88 52.03 30.95 -58.38
CA PRO A 88 50.74 31.55 -58.80
C PRO A 88 49.55 30.61 -59.11
N SER A 89 48.33 31.14 -58.88
CA SER A 89 47.14 31.14 -59.79
C SER A 89 46.49 29.82 -60.29
N PRO A 90 45.24 29.85 -60.80
CA PRO A 90 44.21 28.85 -60.48
C PRO A 90 43.83 27.92 -61.66
N ARG A 91 43.12 26.81 -61.39
CA ARG A 91 42.07 26.25 -62.26
C ARG A 91 41.29 25.08 -61.64
N ARG A 92 39.96 25.25 -61.71
CA ARG A 92 38.80 24.31 -61.76
C ARG A 92 39.05 22.79 -61.71
N THR A 93 38.18 22.08 -60.98
CA THR A 93 37.54 20.78 -61.35
C THR A 93 36.48 20.45 -60.29
N LEU A 94 35.19 20.55 -60.60
CA LEU A 94 34.25 19.55 -61.15
C LEU A 94 33.57 18.69 -60.07
N SER A 95 32.26 18.90 -59.97
CA SER A 95 31.26 18.28 -59.10
C SER A 95 30.95 16.83 -59.47
N MET A 96 30.82 15.96 -58.47
CA MET A 96 30.01 14.73 -58.54
C MET A 96 29.12 14.68 -57.30
N LEU A 97 27.82 14.88 -57.49
CA LEU A 97 26.75 14.68 -56.51
C LEU A 97 26.12 13.31 -56.77
N VAL A 98 26.18 12.41 -55.79
CA VAL A 98 25.43 11.15 -55.71
C VAL A 98 24.27 11.36 -54.73
N PRO A 99 23.03 10.88 -54.99
CA PRO A 99 21.86 11.31 -54.25
C PRO A 99 21.74 10.59 -52.89
N PHE A 100 21.96 11.31 -51.80
CA PHE A 100 21.73 10.84 -50.42
C PHE A 100 20.24 10.70 -50.03
N GLY A 101 19.31 11.07 -50.91
CA GLY A 101 17.88 11.14 -50.58
C GLY A 101 17.16 9.78 -50.50
N ALA A 102 17.54 8.81 -51.34
CA ALA A 102 16.80 7.55 -51.43
C ALA A 102 17.11 6.57 -50.29
N LEU A 103 18.35 6.59 -49.77
CA LEU A 103 18.75 5.71 -48.66
C LEU A 103 18.19 6.18 -47.33
N ALA A 104 18.10 7.49 -47.09
CA ALA A 104 17.54 8.03 -45.86
C ALA A 104 16.02 7.79 -45.75
N ALA A 105 15.30 7.88 -46.86
CA ALA A 105 13.85 7.61 -46.89
C ALA A 105 13.53 6.13 -46.65
N THR A 106 14.30 5.21 -47.24
CA THR A 106 14.11 3.77 -46.99
C THR A 106 14.55 3.37 -45.58
N LEU A 107 15.60 4.00 -45.04
CA LEU A 107 16.02 3.75 -43.65
C LEU A 107 15.00 4.28 -42.64
N LEU A 108 14.35 5.41 -42.91
CA LEU A 108 13.27 5.94 -42.05
C LEU A 108 12.00 5.11 -42.14
N VAL A 109 11.64 4.58 -43.32
CA VAL A 109 10.51 3.65 -43.49
C VAL A 109 10.83 2.30 -42.83
N ALA A 110 12.07 1.80 -42.95
CA ALA A 110 12.52 0.60 -42.26
C ALA A 110 12.59 0.81 -40.73
N LEU A 111 13.00 1.98 -40.23
CA LEU A 111 12.94 2.34 -38.80
C LEU A 111 11.51 2.51 -38.30
N TRP A 112 10.59 2.92 -39.17
CA TRP A 112 9.16 3.06 -38.85
C TRP A 112 8.47 1.69 -38.83
N LEU A 113 8.82 0.79 -39.75
CA LEU A 113 8.37 -0.61 -39.79
C LEU A 113 9.04 -1.51 -38.73
N ALA A 114 10.23 -1.14 -38.26
CA ALA A 114 10.97 -1.85 -37.21
C ALA A 114 10.65 -1.36 -35.78
N ARG A 115 9.64 -0.51 -35.59
CA ARG A 115 9.11 -0.27 -34.24
C ARG A 115 8.38 -1.55 -33.81
N PRO A 116 8.84 -2.28 -32.78
CA PRO A 116 8.06 -3.38 -32.23
C PRO A 116 6.78 -2.80 -31.63
N SER A 117 5.71 -2.77 -32.42
CA SER A 117 4.36 -2.42 -31.99
C SER A 117 3.78 -3.64 -31.29
N THR A 118 4.26 -3.88 -30.08
CA THR A 118 3.50 -4.59 -29.05
C THR A 118 3.07 -3.56 -28.02
N GLU A 119 2.42 -2.49 -28.49
CA GLU A 119 1.77 -1.53 -27.60
C GLU A 119 0.53 -2.25 -27.05
N VAL A 120 0.71 -2.90 -25.90
CA VAL A 120 -0.37 -3.58 -25.21
C VAL A 120 -1.35 -2.50 -24.74
N ASP A 121 -2.60 -2.59 -25.20
CA ASP A 121 -3.62 -1.62 -24.84
C ASP A 121 -3.76 -1.51 -23.30
N PRO A 122 -3.63 -0.31 -22.74
CA PRO A 122 -3.80 -0.12 -21.31
C PRO A 122 -5.22 -0.49 -20.86
N VAL A 123 -5.30 -1.19 -19.73
CA VAL A 123 -6.59 -1.53 -19.07
C VAL A 123 -7.24 -0.28 -18.48
N GLY A 124 -6.43 0.68 -18.05
CA GLY A 124 -6.83 1.95 -17.47
C GLY A 124 -5.61 2.80 -17.14
N ALA A 125 -5.79 3.81 -16.30
CA ALA A 125 -4.70 4.66 -15.84
C ALA A 125 -4.87 5.07 -14.36
N ILE A 126 -3.78 5.51 -13.74
CA ILE A 126 -3.84 6.12 -12.41
C ILE A 126 -4.51 7.49 -12.52
N GLY A 127 -5.72 7.60 -11.98
CA GLY A 127 -6.51 8.83 -11.95
C GLY A 127 -6.14 9.78 -10.80
N SER A 128 -5.62 9.27 -9.69
CA SER A 128 -5.05 10.03 -8.58
C SER A 128 -4.16 9.14 -7.72
N THR A 129 -3.17 9.71 -7.04
CA THR A 129 -2.25 8.96 -6.19
C THR A 129 -1.63 9.85 -5.12
N THR A 130 -1.31 9.28 -3.97
CA THR A 130 -0.47 9.89 -2.93
C THR A 130 0.92 9.25 -2.91
N ALA A 131 1.76 9.62 -1.94
CA ALA A 131 2.98 8.89 -1.64
C ALA A 131 2.68 7.44 -1.23
N GLY A 132 3.62 6.53 -1.47
CA GLY A 132 3.51 5.12 -1.05
C GLY A 132 2.71 4.21 -1.99
N VAL A 133 2.45 4.64 -3.23
CA VAL A 133 1.75 3.84 -4.24
C VAL A 133 2.73 3.40 -5.33
N ASN A 134 2.82 2.08 -5.54
CA ASN A 134 3.68 1.48 -6.56
C ASN A 134 2.85 0.59 -7.48
N ILE A 135 3.22 0.59 -8.75
CA ILE A 135 2.74 -0.33 -9.77
C ILE A 135 3.82 -1.40 -9.95
N LEU A 136 3.49 -2.66 -9.67
CA LEU A 136 4.38 -3.79 -9.90
C LEU A 136 4.07 -4.37 -11.28
N ARG A 137 5.07 -4.33 -12.17
CA ARG A 137 4.98 -4.80 -13.55
C ARG A 137 6.06 -5.85 -13.78
N GLY A 138 5.69 -7.12 -13.69
CA GLY A 138 6.67 -8.20 -13.68
C GLY A 138 7.63 -8.05 -12.50
N LYS A 139 8.91 -7.77 -12.78
CA LYS A 139 9.95 -7.54 -11.77
C LYS A 139 10.13 -6.06 -11.40
N ASP A 140 9.54 -5.15 -12.18
CA ASP A 140 9.70 -3.72 -11.99
C ASP A 140 8.72 -3.19 -10.96
N SER A 141 9.18 -2.27 -10.10
CA SER A 141 8.36 -1.49 -9.18
C SER A 141 8.41 -0.03 -9.60
N ILE A 142 7.29 0.48 -10.10
CA ILE A 142 7.17 1.81 -10.67
C ILE A 142 6.36 2.68 -9.72
N VAL A 143 6.93 3.79 -9.24
CA VAL A 143 6.17 4.75 -8.42
C VAL A 143 5.01 5.31 -9.25
N ALA A 144 3.79 5.17 -8.74
CA ALA A 144 2.59 5.60 -9.43
C ALA A 144 2.57 7.14 -9.56
N LYS A 145 2.26 7.63 -10.75
CA LYS A 145 1.98 9.04 -11.02
C LYS A 145 0.64 9.15 -11.70
N VAL A 146 -0.01 10.31 -11.55
CA VAL A 146 -1.27 10.57 -12.26
C VAL A 146 -1.03 10.47 -13.76
N GLY A 147 -1.90 9.74 -14.45
CA GLY A 147 -1.81 9.46 -15.88
C GLY A 147 -0.92 8.26 -16.24
N THR A 148 -0.27 7.60 -15.29
CA THR A 148 0.50 6.37 -15.59
C THR A 148 -0.45 5.29 -16.12
N PRO A 149 -0.21 4.74 -17.32
CA PRO A 149 -1.04 3.67 -17.89
C PRO A 149 -0.81 2.35 -17.16
N LEU A 150 -1.91 1.65 -16.91
CA LEU A 150 -1.92 0.32 -16.30
C LEU A 150 -2.07 -0.75 -17.38
N LEU A 151 -1.14 -1.68 -17.39
CA LEU A 151 -1.09 -2.78 -18.35
C LEU A 151 -1.69 -4.06 -17.76
N PRO A 152 -2.13 -5.00 -18.61
CA PRO A 152 -2.51 -6.33 -18.17
C PRO A 152 -1.43 -6.98 -17.29
N GLY A 153 -1.83 -7.53 -16.15
CA GLY A 153 -0.93 -8.19 -15.20
C GLY A 153 -0.31 -7.25 -14.15
N ASP A 154 -0.45 -5.94 -14.28
CA ASP A 154 0.03 -4.98 -13.28
C ASP A 154 -0.64 -5.20 -11.91
N HIS A 155 0.13 -5.03 -10.84
CA HIS A 155 -0.41 -4.88 -9.48
C HIS A 155 -0.30 -3.43 -9.06
N VAL A 156 -1.38 -2.86 -8.52
CA VAL A 156 -1.36 -1.54 -7.91
C VAL A 156 -1.37 -1.73 -6.40
N ARG A 157 -0.21 -1.50 -5.78
CA ARG A 157 0.02 -1.67 -4.35
C ARG A 157 0.08 -0.32 -3.65
N VAL A 158 -0.80 -0.16 -2.68
CA VAL A 158 -0.95 1.03 -1.84
C VAL A 158 -0.45 0.70 -0.44
N GLY A 159 0.60 1.39 0.01
CA GLY A 159 1.15 1.27 1.35
C GLY A 159 0.34 2.02 2.42
N ASP A 160 0.91 2.11 3.63
CA ASP A 160 0.31 2.80 4.77
C ASP A 160 0.16 4.30 4.52
N GLY A 161 -1.01 4.86 4.85
CA GLY A 161 -1.35 6.26 4.58
C GLY A 161 -1.49 6.61 3.09
N GLY A 162 -1.27 5.64 2.19
CA GLY A 162 -1.39 5.81 0.75
C GLY A 162 -2.85 5.72 0.27
N GLN A 163 -3.15 6.35 -0.85
CA GLN A 163 -4.41 6.18 -1.59
C GLN A 163 -4.14 6.29 -3.08
N ALA A 164 -4.87 5.51 -3.88
CA ALA A 164 -4.80 5.57 -5.33
C ALA A 164 -6.18 5.45 -5.94
N ARG A 165 -6.35 5.99 -7.15
CA ARG A 165 -7.56 5.79 -7.96
C ARG A 165 -7.18 5.26 -9.32
N ILE A 166 -7.85 4.21 -9.75
CA ILE A 166 -7.75 3.67 -11.10
C ILE A 166 -8.95 4.17 -11.91
N ASP A 167 -8.68 4.81 -13.04
CA ASP A 167 -9.70 5.27 -13.98
C ASP A 167 -9.69 4.39 -15.23
N TYR A 168 -10.85 3.82 -15.54
CA TYR A 168 -11.07 3.04 -16.76
C TYR A 168 -11.62 3.93 -17.88
N PRO A 169 -11.41 3.55 -19.16
CA PRO A 169 -11.90 4.32 -20.31
C PRO A 169 -13.41 4.57 -20.33
N ASP A 170 -14.21 3.64 -19.78
CA ASP A 170 -15.67 3.77 -19.71
C ASP A 170 -16.16 4.60 -18.51
N LYS A 171 -15.25 5.33 -17.84
CA LYS A 171 -15.51 6.14 -16.65
C LYS A 171 -15.76 5.37 -15.36
N THR A 172 -15.56 4.05 -15.34
CA THR A 172 -15.49 3.29 -14.08
C THR A 172 -14.28 3.75 -13.28
N ARG A 173 -14.46 3.93 -11.97
CA ARG A 173 -13.41 4.41 -11.06
C ARG A 173 -13.27 3.46 -9.88
N LEU A 174 -12.04 3.05 -9.59
CA LEU A 174 -11.72 2.23 -8.42
C LEU A 174 -10.83 3.04 -7.49
N GLN A 175 -11.35 3.41 -6.32
CA GLN A 175 -10.57 3.99 -5.24
C GLN A 175 -9.97 2.88 -4.40
N LEU A 176 -8.64 2.85 -4.30
CA LEU A 176 -7.87 1.95 -3.47
C LEU A 176 -7.49 2.70 -2.19
N ASP A 177 -7.87 2.13 -1.06
CA ASP A 177 -7.47 2.67 0.25
C ASP A 177 -6.04 2.25 0.58
N GLN A 178 -5.49 2.78 1.67
CA GLN A 178 -4.22 2.31 2.22
C GLN A 178 -4.25 0.79 2.42
N ARG A 179 -3.07 0.15 2.43
CA ARG A 179 -2.98 -1.30 2.65
C ARG A 179 -3.86 -2.07 1.67
N THR A 180 -3.74 -1.74 0.40
CA THR A 180 -4.53 -2.38 -0.66
C THR A 180 -3.62 -2.83 -1.78
N ASP A 181 -3.84 -4.05 -2.26
CA ASP A 181 -3.16 -4.59 -3.43
C ASP A 181 -4.19 -5.16 -4.40
N VAL A 182 -4.20 -4.59 -5.59
CA VAL A 182 -5.11 -4.96 -6.67
C VAL A 182 -4.30 -5.40 -7.88
N GLN A 183 -4.59 -6.61 -8.34
CA GLN A 183 -4.01 -7.17 -9.56
C GLN A 183 -5.00 -7.04 -10.73
N LEU A 184 -4.49 -6.55 -11.84
CA LEU A 184 -5.17 -6.56 -13.13
C LEU A 184 -4.90 -7.88 -13.87
N PRO A 185 -5.86 -8.39 -14.64
CA PRO A 185 -5.74 -9.68 -15.32
C PRO A 185 -4.60 -9.64 -16.35
N ALA A 186 -3.78 -10.69 -16.37
CA ALA A 186 -2.61 -10.80 -17.26
C ALA A 186 -2.98 -11.18 -18.72
N ASP A 187 -4.16 -11.76 -18.92
CA ASP A 187 -4.62 -12.26 -20.22
C ASP A 187 -5.17 -11.17 -21.16
N GLY A 188 -5.03 -9.89 -20.78
CA GLY A 188 -5.56 -8.76 -21.56
C GLY A 188 -7.08 -8.79 -21.72
N SER A 189 -7.79 -9.61 -20.95
CA SER A 189 -9.24 -9.81 -21.11
C SER A 189 -10.07 -8.54 -20.95
N SER A 190 -9.60 -7.61 -20.12
CA SER A 190 -10.22 -6.29 -19.98
C SER A 190 -10.02 -5.39 -21.21
N ALA A 191 -9.00 -5.66 -22.03
CA ALA A 191 -8.75 -5.03 -23.33
C ALA A 191 -9.44 -5.76 -24.50
N MET A 192 -9.63 -7.08 -24.42
CA MET A 192 -10.28 -7.91 -25.45
C MET A 192 -11.83 -7.87 -25.44
N GLY A 193 -12.44 -6.96 -24.67
CA GLY A 193 -13.89 -6.80 -24.61
C GLY A 193 -14.64 -7.97 -23.94
N MET A 194 -13.94 -8.92 -23.33
CA MET A 194 -14.54 -9.77 -22.29
C MET A 194 -14.71 -8.89 -21.05
N GLY A 195 -15.80 -9.04 -20.28
CA GLY A 195 -16.10 -8.14 -19.15
C GLY A 195 -14.88 -7.88 -18.24
N LYS A 196 -14.77 -6.67 -17.70
CA LYS A 196 -13.58 -6.25 -16.93
C LYS A 196 -13.36 -7.16 -15.73
N ARG A 197 -12.12 -7.44 -15.39
CA ARG A 197 -11.77 -8.25 -14.22
C ARG A 197 -10.75 -7.55 -13.37
N VAL A 198 -10.88 -7.70 -12.06
CA VAL A 198 -9.99 -7.14 -11.05
C VAL A 198 -9.85 -8.15 -9.92
N THR A 199 -8.62 -8.43 -9.51
CA THR A 199 -8.37 -9.29 -8.35
C THR A 199 -7.92 -8.42 -7.18
N LEU A 200 -8.68 -8.42 -6.10
CA LEU A 200 -8.31 -7.81 -4.83
C LEU A 200 -7.54 -8.85 -4.01
N VAL A 201 -6.22 -8.67 -3.91
CA VAL A 201 -5.34 -9.60 -3.19
C VAL A 201 -5.51 -9.40 -1.69
N TRP A 202 -5.64 -8.15 -1.23
CA TRP A 202 -5.96 -7.72 0.13
C TRP A 202 -6.26 -6.22 0.18
N GLY A 203 -6.94 -5.78 1.23
CA GLY A 203 -7.29 -4.39 1.46
C GLY A 203 -8.72 -4.05 1.05
N ARG A 204 -8.97 -2.78 0.76
CA ARG A 204 -10.31 -2.27 0.44
C ARG A 204 -10.33 -1.45 -0.85
N VAL A 205 -11.33 -1.74 -1.67
CA VAL A 205 -11.63 -1.03 -2.91
C VAL A 205 -13.03 -0.45 -2.85
N THR A 206 -13.17 0.84 -3.09
CA THR A 206 -14.48 1.45 -3.38
C THR A 206 -14.59 1.60 -4.90
N ALA A 207 -15.62 1.01 -5.48
CA ALA A 207 -15.82 1.00 -6.92
C ALA A 207 -17.09 1.79 -7.29
N ASP A 208 -16.93 2.76 -8.18
CA ASP A 208 -17.99 3.41 -8.92
C ASP A 208 -17.97 2.83 -10.34
N VAL A 209 -18.78 1.81 -10.56
CA VAL A 209 -18.77 1.02 -11.80
C VAL A 209 -19.83 1.57 -12.75
N THR A 210 -19.38 2.14 -13.87
CA THR A 210 -20.27 2.51 -14.98
C THR A 210 -21.03 1.26 -15.44
N LYS A 211 -22.29 1.45 -15.84
CA LYS A 211 -23.10 0.35 -16.38
C LYS A 211 -22.35 -0.44 -17.45
N GLN A 212 -22.18 -1.73 -17.22
CA GLN A 212 -21.48 -2.65 -18.09
C GLN A 212 -22.42 -3.22 -19.17
N PRO A 213 -21.89 -3.60 -20.36
CA PRO A 213 -22.70 -4.21 -21.40
C PRO A 213 -23.32 -5.54 -20.97
N ALA A 214 -24.48 -5.89 -21.55
CA ALA A 214 -25.13 -7.16 -21.29
C ALA A 214 -24.19 -8.35 -21.59
N GLY A 215 -24.13 -9.32 -20.68
CA GLY A 215 -23.24 -10.47 -20.78
C GLY A 215 -21.75 -10.19 -20.54
N ARG A 216 -21.38 -8.95 -20.18
CA ARG A 216 -19.99 -8.55 -19.91
C ARG A 216 -19.90 -7.81 -18.56
N PRO A 217 -20.27 -8.44 -17.44
CA PRO A 217 -20.17 -7.81 -16.12
C PRO A 217 -18.70 -7.51 -15.79
N MET A 218 -18.51 -6.53 -14.91
CA MET A 218 -17.25 -6.37 -14.21
C MET A 218 -17.18 -7.40 -13.09
N LEU A 219 -16.05 -8.08 -12.96
CA LEU A 219 -15.82 -9.14 -11.99
C LEU A 219 -14.74 -8.73 -11.01
N PHE A 220 -15.08 -8.69 -9.73
CA PHE A 220 -14.10 -8.57 -8.67
C PHE A 220 -13.85 -9.96 -8.09
N THR A 221 -12.60 -10.34 -7.94
CA THR A 221 -12.21 -11.63 -7.35
C THR A 221 -11.37 -11.38 -6.12
N THR A 222 -11.69 -12.05 -5.03
CA THR A 222 -10.87 -12.16 -3.82
C THR A 222 -10.45 -13.62 -3.65
N PRO A 223 -9.54 -13.94 -2.72
CA PRO A 223 -9.13 -15.34 -2.52
C PRO A 223 -10.27 -16.30 -2.17
N ASN A 224 -11.37 -15.82 -1.59
CA ASN A 224 -12.48 -16.65 -1.13
C ASN A 224 -13.84 -16.31 -1.79
N ALA A 225 -13.92 -15.27 -2.62
CA ALA A 225 -15.19 -14.85 -3.22
C ALA A 225 -15.02 -14.24 -4.62
N GLN A 226 -16.13 -14.17 -5.33
CA GLN A 226 -16.23 -13.50 -6.62
C GLN A 226 -17.50 -12.65 -6.67
N ALA A 227 -17.35 -11.35 -6.93
CA ALA A 227 -18.46 -10.41 -7.06
C ALA A 227 -18.69 -9.99 -8.52
N MET A 228 -19.90 -10.22 -9.02
CA MET A 228 -20.35 -9.88 -10.36
C MET A 228 -21.12 -8.56 -10.33
N VAL A 229 -20.68 -7.60 -11.15
CA VAL A 229 -21.12 -6.20 -11.08
C VAL A 229 -21.54 -5.71 -12.48
N LEU A 230 -22.78 -5.25 -12.60
CA LEU A 230 -23.33 -4.73 -13.86
C LEU A 230 -23.36 -3.20 -13.93
N GLY A 231 -23.16 -2.50 -12.82
CA GLY A 231 -23.19 -1.04 -12.75
C GLY A 231 -23.73 -0.58 -11.40
N THR A 232 -22.83 -0.22 -10.49
CA THR A 232 -23.14 -0.04 -9.06
C THR A 232 -22.06 0.78 -8.36
N VAL A 233 -22.43 1.42 -7.26
CA VAL A 233 -21.48 1.92 -6.27
C VAL A 233 -21.39 0.90 -5.14
N LEU A 234 -20.19 0.36 -4.93
CA LEU A 234 -19.92 -0.67 -3.92
C LEU A 234 -18.59 -0.44 -3.20
N SER A 235 -18.44 -1.08 -2.06
CA SER A 235 -17.15 -1.28 -1.40
C SER A 235 -16.90 -2.77 -1.23
N LEU A 236 -15.70 -3.21 -1.57
CA LEU A 236 -15.24 -4.58 -1.42
C LEU A 236 -13.97 -4.58 -0.59
N GLU A 237 -13.95 -5.39 0.46
CA GLU A 237 -12.81 -5.55 1.34
C GLU A 237 -12.44 -7.02 1.46
N PHE A 238 -11.15 -7.33 1.41
CA PHE A 238 -10.63 -8.64 1.76
C PHE A 238 -9.55 -8.51 2.82
N THR A 239 -9.74 -9.22 3.92
CA THR A 239 -8.79 -9.28 5.03
C THR A 239 -8.14 -10.65 5.06
N SER A 240 -6.82 -10.70 4.82
CA SER A 240 -6.07 -11.96 4.78
C SER A 240 -6.01 -12.68 6.12
N THR A 241 -5.96 -11.93 7.23
CA THR A 241 -5.92 -12.51 8.60
C THR A 241 -7.21 -13.23 8.97
N ALA A 242 -8.36 -12.69 8.57
CA ALA A 242 -9.67 -13.30 8.81
C ALA A 242 -10.11 -14.24 7.66
N SER A 243 -9.35 -14.28 6.55
CA SER A 243 -9.73 -14.96 5.30
C SER A 243 -11.18 -14.65 4.90
N ALA A 244 -11.54 -13.37 4.98
CA ALA A 244 -12.91 -12.90 4.86
C ALA A 244 -13.03 -11.80 3.81
N THR A 245 -14.09 -11.89 3.00
CA THR A 245 -14.49 -10.83 2.06
C THR A 245 -15.80 -10.21 2.52
N ARG A 246 -15.81 -8.89 2.61
CA ARG A 246 -17.00 -8.10 2.86
C ARG A 246 -17.35 -7.28 1.62
N LEU A 247 -18.60 -7.36 1.20
CA LEU A 247 -19.16 -6.57 0.11
C LEU A 247 -20.28 -5.70 0.66
N ASP A 248 -20.14 -4.39 0.52
CA ASP A 248 -21.15 -3.39 0.86
C ASP A 248 -21.68 -2.76 -0.43
N VAL A 249 -23.00 -2.80 -0.68
CA VAL A 249 -23.61 -2.25 -1.91
C VAL A 249 -24.38 -0.98 -1.57
N THR A 250 -23.92 0.15 -2.10
CA THR A 250 -24.58 1.45 -1.89
C THR A 250 -25.67 1.68 -2.94
N GLU A 251 -25.39 1.35 -4.21
CA GLU A 251 -26.33 1.54 -5.32
C GLU A 251 -26.36 0.31 -6.24
N GLY A 252 -27.55 -0.07 -6.70
CA GLY A 252 -27.78 -1.16 -7.64
C GLY A 252 -27.81 -2.56 -6.99
N LEU A 253 -27.30 -3.57 -7.70
CA LEU A 253 -27.35 -4.98 -7.31
C LEU A 253 -26.02 -5.64 -7.66
N VAL A 254 -25.43 -6.34 -6.69
CA VAL A 254 -24.19 -7.10 -6.87
C VAL A 254 -24.44 -8.54 -6.47
N GLY A 255 -24.03 -9.48 -7.32
CA GLY A 255 -24.06 -10.88 -6.95
C GLY A 255 -22.70 -11.32 -6.42
N ILE A 256 -22.63 -11.86 -5.20
CA ILE A 256 -21.41 -12.41 -4.62
C ILE A 256 -21.48 -13.93 -4.52
N THR A 257 -20.51 -14.62 -5.11
CA THR A 257 -20.34 -16.06 -5.05
C THR A 257 -19.24 -16.40 -4.05
N ASP A 258 -19.53 -17.30 -3.13
CA ASP A 258 -18.53 -17.93 -2.27
C ASP A 258 -17.76 -18.99 -3.08
N SER A 259 -16.45 -18.83 -3.19
CA SER A 259 -15.60 -19.70 -4.02
C SER A 259 -15.49 -21.13 -3.48
N ALA A 260 -15.70 -21.35 -2.18
CA ALA A 260 -15.57 -22.65 -1.54
C ALA A 260 -16.80 -23.53 -1.77
N ASN A 261 -18.00 -22.98 -1.54
CA ASN A 261 -19.26 -23.74 -1.67
C ASN A 261 -20.05 -23.42 -2.95
N ARG A 262 -19.57 -22.48 -3.78
CA ARG A 262 -20.21 -22.01 -5.03
C ARG A 262 -21.61 -21.45 -4.85
N THR A 263 -21.95 -21.00 -3.65
CA THR A 263 -23.24 -20.37 -3.36
C THR A 263 -23.19 -18.91 -3.80
N MET A 264 -24.15 -18.51 -4.62
CA MET A 264 -24.34 -17.14 -5.06
C MET A 264 -25.42 -16.46 -4.21
N VAL A 265 -25.14 -15.25 -3.77
CA VAL A 265 -26.07 -14.39 -3.03
C VAL A 265 -26.16 -13.05 -3.73
N GLU A 266 -27.39 -12.61 -3.98
CA GLU A 266 -27.66 -11.28 -4.49
C GLU A 266 -27.69 -10.26 -3.33
N VAL A 267 -26.90 -9.20 -3.45
CA VAL A 267 -26.76 -8.13 -2.46
C VAL A 267 -27.32 -6.85 -3.08
N PRO A 268 -28.57 -6.46 -2.75
CA PRO A 268 -29.16 -5.23 -3.26
C PRO A 268 -28.58 -3.99 -2.59
N ALA A 269 -28.86 -2.82 -3.15
CA ALA A 269 -28.53 -1.53 -2.56
C ALA A 269 -28.97 -1.45 -1.09
N GLY A 270 -28.14 -0.81 -0.27
CA GLY A 270 -28.37 -0.73 1.16
C GLY A 270 -28.22 -2.07 1.87
N HIS A 271 -27.52 -3.05 1.30
CA HIS A 271 -27.18 -4.33 1.93
C HIS A 271 -25.68 -4.62 1.86
N PHE A 272 -25.23 -5.50 2.74
CA PHE A 272 -23.91 -6.09 2.72
C PHE A 272 -23.98 -7.60 2.80
N ALA A 273 -22.92 -8.27 2.35
CA ALA A 273 -22.71 -9.69 2.58
C ALA A 273 -21.25 -9.94 2.99
N THR A 274 -21.04 -11.03 3.72
CA THR A 274 -19.71 -11.48 4.13
C THR A 274 -19.54 -12.93 3.71
N VAL A 275 -18.43 -13.20 3.03
CA VAL A 275 -17.94 -14.53 2.70
C VAL A 275 -16.74 -14.79 3.59
N ALA A 276 -16.83 -15.79 4.45
CA ALA A 276 -15.76 -16.21 5.35
C ALA A 276 -15.90 -17.71 5.61
N GLU A 277 -14.81 -18.34 6.03
CA GLU A 277 -14.83 -19.77 6.36
C GLU A 277 -15.90 -20.08 7.43
N ASN A 278 -16.63 -21.18 7.25
CA ASN A 278 -17.68 -21.64 8.16
C ASN A 278 -18.82 -20.63 8.44
N THR A 279 -18.97 -19.61 7.59
CA THR A 279 -20.03 -18.61 7.72
C THR A 279 -21.00 -18.74 6.56
N GLN A 280 -22.30 -18.70 6.84
CA GLN A 280 -23.29 -18.67 5.76
C GLN A 280 -23.30 -17.28 5.12
N THR A 281 -23.01 -17.23 3.83
CA THR A 281 -23.15 -16.02 3.02
C THR A 281 -24.63 -15.65 2.92
N VAL A 282 -25.02 -14.50 3.47
CA VAL A 282 -26.38 -13.97 3.42
C VAL A 282 -26.31 -12.46 3.28
N ALA A 283 -27.15 -11.88 2.42
CA ALA A 283 -27.30 -10.45 2.31
C ALA A 283 -28.06 -9.91 3.54
N ARG A 284 -27.48 -8.92 4.21
CA ARG A 284 -28.03 -8.27 5.39
C ARG A 284 -28.17 -6.78 5.11
N PRO A 285 -29.21 -6.09 5.63
CA PRO A 285 -29.31 -4.65 5.47
C PRO A 285 -28.04 -3.98 6.01
N LEU A 286 -27.44 -3.09 5.21
CA LEU A 286 -26.62 -2.02 5.73
C LEU A 286 -27.57 -1.20 6.58
N VAL A 287 -27.52 -1.39 7.91
CA VAL A 287 -28.15 -0.44 8.81
C VAL A 287 -27.54 0.89 8.44
N ALA A 288 -28.34 1.78 7.84
CA ALA A 288 -27.85 3.02 7.30
C ALA A 288 -27.11 3.76 8.43
N ALA A 289 -25.78 3.77 8.35
CA ALA A 289 -25.05 4.96 8.71
C ALA A 289 -25.65 6.05 7.83
N THR A 290 -26.61 6.77 8.40
CA THR A 290 -27.42 7.77 7.71
C THR A 290 -26.54 8.56 6.76
N THR A 291 -26.93 8.63 5.48
CA THR A 291 -26.31 9.43 4.41
C THR A 291 -26.36 10.92 4.73
N ALA A 292 -25.61 11.33 5.75
CA ALA A 292 -25.41 12.69 6.19
C ALA A 292 -23.91 12.84 6.50
N ALA A 293 -23.22 13.51 5.57
CA ALA A 293 -21.81 13.88 5.58
C ALA A 293 -20.80 12.82 5.10
N ARG A 294 -20.67 12.67 3.78
CA ARG A 294 -19.33 12.55 3.17
C ARG A 294 -18.76 13.95 2.95
N LYS A 295 -18.44 14.63 4.06
CA LYS A 295 -17.35 15.61 4.07
C LYS A 295 -16.09 14.76 4.28
N ALA A 296 -15.03 14.96 3.49
CA ALA A 296 -13.82 14.15 3.58
C ALA A 296 -13.21 14.27 4.99
N TYR A 297 -13.54 13.33 5.88
CA TYR A 297 -12.97 13.25 7.21
C TYR A 297 -11.59 12.59 7.10
N ARG A 298 -10.58 13.18 7.73
CA ARG A 298 -9.29 12.52 7.89
C ARG A 298 -9.48 11.31 8.82
N SER A 299 -9.07 10.13 8.36
CA SER A 299 -9.12 8.91 9.17
C SER A 299 -8.19 9.04 10.37
N GLY A 300 -8.62 8.55 11.54
CA GLY A 300 -7.88 8.62 12.79
C GLY A 300 -8.42 9.64 13.79
N LEU A 301 -7.61 9.94 14.81
CA LEU A 301 -7.92 10.83 15.93
C LEU A 301 -6.93 11.99 15.94
N ARG A 302 -7.39 13.20 16.29
CA ARG A 302 -6.48 14.32 16.54
C ARG A 302 -5.91 14.18 17.94
N ALA A 303 -4.61 13.92 18.02
CA ALA A 303 -3.86 13.83 19.26
C ALA A 303 -3.18 15.16 19.54
N THR A 304 -3.57 15.84 20.61
CA THR A 304 -2.90 17.05 21.10
C THR A 304 -1.99 16.67 22.26
N TYR A 305 -0.71 16.99 22.13
CA TYR A 305 0.34 16.74 23.11
C TYR A 305 0.58 18.00 23.94
N PHE A 306 0.63 17.83 25.26
CA PHE A 306 0.78 18.91 26.23
C PHE A 306 2.03 18.70 27.08
N ALA A 307 2.67 19.80 27.47
CA ALA A 307 3.73 19.81 28.45
C ALA A 307 3.16 19.51 29.84
N GLY A 308 3.85 18.65 30.58
CA GLY A 308 3.40 18.21 31.90
C GLY A 308 2.11 17.39 31.85
N THR A 309 1.48 17.21 33.01
CA THR A 309 0.41 16.21 33.20
C THR A 309 -1.00 16.80 33.39
N ASP A 310 -1.17 18.10 33.12
CA ASP A 310 -2.40 18.84 33.41
C ASP A 310 -3.23 19.21 32.17
N LEU A 311 -2.81 18.80 30.97
CA LEU A 311 -3.49 19.03 29.69
C LEU A 311 -3.71 20.51 29.34
N LYS A 312 -2.78 21.40 29.71
CA LYS A 312 -2.91 22.85 29.47
C LYS A 312 -1.99 23.40 28.39
N GLU A 313 -0.68 23.24 28.53
CA GLU A 313 0.30 23.86 27.65
C GLU A 313 0.56 22.97 26.43
N MET A 314 -0.09 23.26 25.30
CA MET A 314 0.09 22.49 24.06
C MET A 314 1.52 22.65 23.52
N ILE A 315 2.14 21.52 23.15
CA ILE A 315 3.44 21.48 22.47
C ILE A 315 3.20 21.35 20.95
N PHE A 316 2.49 20.31 20.54
CA PHE A 316 2.14 20.03 19.15
C PHE A 316 0.89 19.16 19.07
N ASP A 317 0.33 19.00 17.87
CA ASP A 317 -0.70 18.02 17.59
C ASP A 317 -0.42 17.29 16.27
N ARG A 318 -1.06 16.12 16.11
CA ARG A 318 -1.03 15.34 14.87
C ARG A 318 -2.23 14.42 14.78
N ILE A 319 -2.42 13.82 13.61
CA ILE A 319 -3.42 12.77 13.41
C ILE A 319 -2.78 11.42 13.72
N GLU A 320 -3.41 10.64 14.58
CA GLU A 320 -3.01 9.28 14.91
C GLU A 320 -4.05 8.29 14.39
N THR A 321 -3.59 7.21 13.79
CA THR A 321 -4.47 6.19 13.21
C THR A 321 -5.13 5.31 14.27
N GLY A 322 -4.73 5.44 15.53
CA GLY A 322 -5.31 4.76 16.68
C GLY A 322 -4.61 5.17 17.97
N ILE A 323 -4.92 4.49 19.07
CA ILE A 323 -4.25 4.67 20.36
C ILE A 323 -3.41 3.42 20.60
N HIS A 324 -2.10 3.56 20.41
CA HIS A 324 -1.14 2.45 20.34
C HIS A 324 -0.14 2.50 21.49
N THR A 325 0.43 1.32 21.82
CA THR A 325 1.45 1.18 22.86
C THR A 325 2.74 1.92 22.53
N ASP A 326 2.99 2.22 21.26
CA ASP A 326 4.07 3.10 20.83
C ASP A 326 3.47 4.38 20.23
N LEU A 327 3.81 5.52 20.85
CA LEU A 327 3.39 6.82 20.37
C LEU A 327 4.34 7.35 19.28
N GLY A 328 5.40 6.66 18.85
CA GLY A 328 6.25 7.12 17.75
C GLY A 328 6.85 8.51 17.96
N LEU A 329 7.12 8.88 19.22
CA LEU A 329 7.74 10.17 19.58
C LEU A 329 9.17 10.28 19.06
N GLU A 330 9.74 9.19 18.55
CA GLU A 330 11.01 9.17 17.83
C GLU A 330 11.04 10.00 16.54
N SER A 331 9.88 10.36 16.00
CA SER A 331 9.76 11.26 14.86
C SER A 331 9.67 12.76 15.25
N VAL A 332 9.52 13.07 16.54
CA VAL A 332 9.37 14.43 17.06
C VAL A 332 10.74 15.04 17.37
N PRO A 333 10.99 16.34 17.12
CA PRO A 333 12.24 17.00 17.51
C PRO A 333 12.60 16.79 18.99
N LEU A 334 13.88 16.54 19.28
CA LEU A 334 14.37 16.18 20.63
C LEU A 334 14.05 17.24 21.69
N ASP A 335 14.08 18.51 21.32
CA ASP A 335 13.73 19.66 22.18
C ASP A 335 12.25 19.70 22.59
N GLN A 336 11.39 18.97 21.88
CA GLN A 336 9.97 18.81 22.18
C GLN A 336 9.65 17.50 22.90
N ARG A 337 10.61 16.57 23.01
CA ARG A 337 10.41 15.29 23.71
C ARG A 337 10.55 15.50 25.21
N ARG A 338 9.43 15.49 25.91
CA ARG A 338 9.38 15.53 27.37
C ARG A 338 9.16 14.14 27.95
N THR A 339 9.74 13.88 29.11
CA THR A 339 9.47 12.67 29.89
C THR A 339 8.18 12.82 30.71
N ASP A 340 7.79 14.05 31.03
CA ASP A 340 6.50 14.41 31.61
C ASP A 340 5.59 15.06 30.55
N PHE A 341 4.54 14.35 30.15
CA PHE A 341 3.61 14.85 29.15
C PHE A 341 2.21 14.32 29.37
N SER A 342 1.26 14.93 28.68
CA SER A 342 -0.11 14.44 28.61
C SER A 342 -0.63 14.59 27.19
N VAL A 343 -1.58 13.73 26.85
CA VAL A 343 -2.15 13.66 25.50
C VAL A 343 -3.65 13.61 25.59
N ARG A 344 -4.31 14.36 24.71
CA ARG A 344 -5.75 14.26 24.47
C ARG A 344 -5.99 13.84 23.04
N TRP A 345 -6.60 12.68 22.85
CA TRP A 345 -7.17 12.28 21.56
C TRP A 345 -8.62 12.71 21.50
N ASN A 346 -8.97 13.43 20.45
CA ASN A 346 -10.35 13.77 20.12
C ASN A 346 -10.69 13.27 18.71
N GLY A 347 -11.91 12.77 18.55
CA GLY A 347 -12.48 12.42 17.27
C GLY A 347 -13.79 11.69 17.44
N TYR A 348 -14.09 10.80 16.52
CA TYR A 348 -15.33 10.04 16.51
C TYR A 348 -15.06 8.57 16.27
N LEU A 349 -15.81 7.75 16.99
CA LEU A 349 -15.92 6.32 16.83
C LEU A 349 -17.22 5.96 16.12
N GLN A 350 -17.16 5.20 15.04
CA GLN A 350 -18.35 4.63 14.40
C GLN A 350 -18.31 3.09 14.42
N PRO A 351 -19.16 2.42 15.21
CA PRO A 351 -19.18 0.96 15.27
C PRO A 351 -19.80 0.35 14.01
N LEU A 352 -19.54 -0.93 13.78
CA LEU A 352 -20.22 -1.72 12.74
C LEU A 352 -21.61 -2.20 13.16
N PHE A 353 -21.81 -2.42 14.46
CA PHE A 353 -22.99 -3.04 15.01
C PHE A 353 -23.58 -2.14 16.09
N SER A 354 -24.91 -2.08 16.17
CA SER A 354 -25.59 -1.38 17.27
C SER A 354 -25.69 -2.32 18.47
N GLU A 355 -24.67 -2.29 19.33
CA GLU A 355 -24.49 -3.27 20.40
C GLU A 355 -23.87 -2.63 21.65
N LYS A 356 -23.89 -3.39 22.74
CA LYS A 356 -23.10 -3.07 23.93
C LYS A 356 -21.66 -3.48 23.68
N TYR A 357 -20.78 -2.50 23.58
CA TYR A 357 -19.34 -2.70 23.43
C TYR A 357 -18.65 -2.73 24.79
N LEU A 358 -17.65 -3.59 24.91
CA LEU A 358 -16.65 -3.58 25.98
C LEU A 358 -15.41 -2.84 25.47
N LEU A 359 -15.09 -1.71 26.07
CA LEU A 359 -13.89 -0.93 25.78
C LEU A 359 -12.83 -1.28 26.81
N THR A 360 -11.62 -1.58 26.37
CA THR A 360 -10.47 -1.91 27.23
C THR A 360 -9.37 -0.89 26.99
N LEU A 361 -9.11 -0.05 27.98
CA LEU A 361 -8.05 0.95 27.98
C LEU A 361 -6.91 0.48 28.87
N ARG A 362 -5.80 0.10 28.24
CA ARG A 362 -4.54 -0.20 28.93
C ARG A 362 -3.72 1.07 29.00
N ALA A 363 -3.23 1.42 30.19
CA ALA A 363 -2.32 2.54 30.35
C ALA A 363 -1.31 2.23 31.46
N ASP A 364 -0.02 2.53 31.24
CA ASP A 364 1.04 2.37 32.25
C ASP A 364 1.03 3.46 33.34
N ALA A 365 0.18 4.47 33.16
CA ALA A 365 -0.05 5.55 34.10
C ALA A 365 -1.56 5.83 34.21
N SER A 366 -1.97 7.10 34.15
CA SER A 366 -3.36 7.49 34.30
C SER A 366 -3.99 7.77 32.94
N ALA A 367 -5.16 7.19 32.71
CA ALA A 367 -5.95 7.46 31.51
C ALA A 367 -7.45 7.48 31.82
N ARG A 368 -8.21 8.15 30.97
CA ARG A 368 -9.67 8.14 31.02
C ARG A 368 -10.26 8.24 29.64
N LEU A 369 -11.42 7.62 29.47
CA LEU A 369 -12.14 7.53 28.20
C LEU A 369 -13.55 8.07 28.36
N TYR A 370 -13.93 8.93 27.43
CA TYR A 370 -15.26 9.46 27.26
C TYR A 370 -15.83 9.01 25.91
N ILE A 371 -17.12 8.65 25.92
CA ILE A 371 -17.92 8.42 24.73
C ILE A 371 -19.19 9.29 24.84
N ASP A 372 -19.46 10.13 23.85
CA ASP A 372 -20.55 11.11 23.84
C ASP A 372 -20.58 11.97 25.13
N ASP A 373 -19.41 12.49 25.50
CA ASP A 373 -19.15 13.26 26.71
C ASP A 373 -19.44 12.55 28.05
N LYS A 374 -19.78 11.27 28.02
CA LYS A 374 -19.96 10.43 29.21
C LYS A 374 -18.67 9.70 29.53
N LEU A 375 -18.25 9.78 30.79
CA LEU A 375 -17.08 9.08 31.30
C LEU A 375 -17.39 7.57 31.35
N VAL A 376 -16.71 6.78 30.49
CA VAL A 376 -16.88 5.33 30.38
C VAL A 376 -15.81 4.58 31.17
N ILE A 377 -14.59 5.10 31.18
CA ILE A 377 -13.47 4.55 31.96
C ILE A 377 -12.81 5.71 32.68
N ASP A 378 -12.71 5.61 34.01
CA ASP A 378 -11.96 6.56 34.84
C ASP A 378 -10.84 5.85 35.59
N ALA A 379 -9.62 5.98 35.07
CA ALA A 379 -8.39 5.58 35.75
C ALA A 379 -7.49 6.80 35.99
N TRP A 380 -8.09 7.97 36.23
CA TRP A 380 -7.36 9.20 36.49
C TRP A 380 -6.78 9.20 37.91
N GLY A 381 -5.47 8.97 38.03
CA GLY A 381 -4.77 8.84 39.32
C GLY A 381 -4.16 7.46 39.57
N SER A 382 -4.35 6.49 38.66
CA SER A 382 -3.59 5.24 38.71
C SER A 382 -2.13 5.49 38.29
N GLU A 383 -1.17 5.01 39.09
CA GLU A 383 0.27 5.02 38.76
C GLU A 383 0.77 3.63 38.31
N ARG A 384 -0.14 2.66 38.14
CA ARG A 384 0.20 1.29 37.74
C ARG A 384 -0.46 0.92 36.43
N SER A 385 0.28 0.15 35.62
CA SER A 385 -0.24 -0.51 34.42
C SER A 385 -1.47 -1.34 34.76
N ALA A 386 -2.62 -0.95 34.22
CA ALA A 386 -3.88 -1.62 34.46
C ALA A 386 -4.71 -1.73 33.18
N TYR A 387 -5.41 -2.85 33.04
CA TYR A 387 -6.49 -3.00 32.07
C TYR A 387 -7.75 -2.42 32.69
N ASN A 388 -8.15 -1.25 32.22
CA ASN A 388 -9.37 -0.62 32.68
C ASN A 388 -10.45 -0.92 31.64
N GLN A 389 -11.60 -1.39 32.11
CA GLN A 389 -12.71 -1.77 31.24
C GLN A 389 -13.92 -0.90 31.51
N GLY A 390 -14.66 -0.59 30.46
CA GLY A 390 -15.94 0.08 30.55
C GLY A 390 -16.86 -0.43 29.45
N SER A 391 -18.16 -0.44 29.70
CA SER A 391 -19.14 -0.82 28.69
C SER A 391 -20.01 0.35 28.29
N VAL A 392 -20.32 0.44 27.01
CA VAL A 392 -21.18 1.49 26.45
C VAL A 392 -22.03 0.92 25.32
N MET A 393 -23.27 1.41 25.20
CA MET A 393 -24.11 1.10 24.04
C MET A 393 -23.70 2.01 22.90
N LEU A 394 -23.25 1.43 21.79
CA LEU A 394 -22.91 2.17 20.57
C LEU A 394 -23.94 1.84 19.49
N ASP A 395 -24.24 2.83 18.66
CA ASP A 395 -25.21 2.78 17.58
C ASP A 395 -24.47 2.89 16.24
N ALA A 396 -24.52 1.84 15.41
CA ALA A 396 -23.87 1.79 14.09
C ALA A 396 -24.30 2.91 13.14
N SER A 397 -25.50 3.47 13.36
CA SER A 397 -26.01 4.56 12.52
C SER A 397 -25.36 5.92 12.83
N LYS A 398 -24.59 6.04 13.92
CA LYS A 398 -24.06 7.30 14.41
C LYS A 398 -22.55 7.24 14.64
N ARG A 399 -21.96 8.44 14.57
CA ARG A 399 -20.62 8.69 15.09
C ARG A 399 -20.74 9.12 16.53
N HIS A 400 -20.04 8.40 17.40
CA HIS A 400 -19.95 8.72 18.80
C HIS A 400 -18.72 9.56 19.06
N ALA A 401 -18.86 10.66 19.79
CA ALA A 401 -17.71 11.48 20.15
C ALA A 401 -16.79 10.67 21.05
N LEU A 402 -15.53 10.52 20.66
CA LEU A 402 -14.52 9.79 21.41
C LEU A 402 -13.48 10.78 21.93
N ARG A 403 -13.27 10.76 23.25
CA ARG A 403 -12.17 11.49 23.87
C ARG A 403 -11.40 10.58 24.82
N VAL A 404 -10.10 10.46 24.58
CA VAL A 404 -9.18 9.79 25.51
C VAL A 404 -8.21 10.82 26.02
N GLU A 405 -7.98 10.79 27.32
CA GLU A 405 -6.95 11.59 27.97
C GLU A 405 -6.00 10.66 28.69
N TYR A 406 -4.70 10.92 28.52
CA TYR A 406 -3.61 10.18 29.12
C TYR A 406 -2.61 11.16 29.71
N LYS A 407 -2.04 10.82 30.86
CA LYS A 407 -0.91 11.56 31.42
C LYS A 407 0.19 10.59 31.84
N GLN A 408 1.41 10.98 31.51
CA GLN A 408 2.62 10.24 31.81
C GLN A 408 3.51 11.11 32.73
N PRO A 409 3.59 10.80 34.03
CA PRO A 409 4.38 11.58 34.98
C PRO A 409 5.88 11.21 35.03
N LYS A 410 6.28 10.06 34.45
CA LYS A 410 7.64 9.49 34.54
C LYS A 410 8.04 8.87 33.19
N SER A 411 9.18 8.20 33.09
CA SER A 411 9.50 7.38 31.92
C SER A 411 8.56 6.18 31.78
N GLY A 412 8.23 5.81 30.53
CA GLY A 412 7.27 4.75 30.18
C GLY A 412 6.23 5.28 29.19
N MET A 413 5.89 4.48 28.17
CA MET A 413 4.88 4.85 27.18
C MET A 413 4.11 3.58 26.84
N MET A 414 2.94 3.44 27.44
CA MET A 414 2.00 2.40 27.03
C MET A 414 0.60 2.94 27.25
N VAL A 415 -0.10 3.17 26.15
CA VAL A 415 -1.53 3.42 26.15
C VAL A 415 -2.12 2.61 25.00
N LYS A 416 -3.22 1.90 25.20
CA LYS A 416 -3.86 1.12 24.14
C LYS A 416 -5.34 1.07 24.36
N LEU A 417 -6.11 1.29 23.30
CA LEU A 417 -7.57 1.18 23.33
C LEU A 417 -8.04 0.04 22.42
N ASP A 418 -8.62 -0.97 23.05
CA ASP A 418 -9.23 -2.14 22.39
C ASP A 418 -10.76 -2.11 22.60
N TRP A 419 -11.49 -2.81 21.74
CA TRP A 419 -12.95 -2.98 21.84
C TRP A 419 -13.40 -4.40 21.48
N ALA A 420 -14.58 -4.79 21.96
CA ALA A 420 -15.23 -6.04 21.61
C ALA A 420 -16.76 -5.92 21.76
N SER A 421 -17.53 -6.73 21.04
CA SER A 421 -18.99 -6.89 21.16
C SER A 421 -19.37 -8.32 20.74
N PRO A 422 -20.64 -8.76 20.84
CA PRO A 422 -21.06 -10.07 20.35
C PRO A 422 -20.67 -10.36 18.89
N HIS A 423 -20.72 -9.36 18.01
CA HIS A 423 -20.33 -9.50 16.60
C HIS A 423 -19.01 -8.81 16.23
N GLN A 424 -18.37 -8.13 17.18
CA GLN A 424 -17.05 -7.54 17.04
C GLN A 424 -16.03 -8.36 17.85
N GLN A 425 -15.11 -9.05 17.15
CA GLN A 425 -14.02 -9.74 17.84
C GLN A 425 -13.15 -8.74 18.62
N PRO A 426 -12.53 -9.17 19.74
CA PRO A 426 -11.61 -8.33 20.49
C PRO A 426 -10.42 -7.90 19.64
N GLU A 427 -10.32 -6.60 19.40
CA GLU A 427 -9.22 -6.01 18.62
C GLU A 427 -8.97 -4.57 19.05
N MET A 428 -7.86 -4.02 18.56
CA MET A 428 -7.64 -2.58 18.59
C MET A 428 -8.67 -1.90 17.68
N ILE A 429 -9.19 -0.75 18.10
CA ILE A 429 -10.16 -0.02 17.27
C ILE A 429 -9.51 0.32 15.92
N PRO A 430 -10.02 -0.22 14.79
CA PRO A 430 -9.43 0.04 13.48
C PRO A 430 -9.56 1.52 13.10
N VAL A 431 -8.57 2.05 12.37
CA VAL A 431 -8.56 3.45 11.93
C VAL A 431 -9.77 3.81 11.08
N GLU A 432 -10.37 2.83 10.40
CA GLU A 432 -11.58 2.94 9.59
C GLU A 432 -12.82 3.26 10.44
N ARG A 433 -12.76 3.01 11.75
CA ARG A 433 -13.79 3.34 12.72
C ARG A 433 -13.52 4.67 13.42
N LEU A 434 -12.41 5.32 13.12
CA LEU A 434 -11.94 6.55 13.75
C LEU A 434 -11.91 7.69 12.73
N SER A 435 -12.42 8.86 13.11
CA SER A 435 -12.39 10.05 12.26
C SER A 435 -12.24 11.33 13.08
N THR A 436 -11.65 12.38 12.48
CA THR A 436 -11.57 13.70 13.12
C THR A 436 -12.66 14.65 12.62
N ASP A 437 -12.94 15.72 13.38
CA ASP A 437 -13.62 16.89 12.82
C ASP A 437 -12.67 17.60 11.85
N GLN A 438 -12.97 17.49 10.55
CA GLN A 438 -12.37 18.20 9.40
C GLN A 438 -10.83 18.18 9.27
#